data_AF-A0A928UG85-F1
#
_entry.id   AF-A0A928UG85-F1
#
_cell.length_a   1.000
_cell.length_b   1.000
_cell.length_c   1.000
_cell.angle_alpha   90.00
_cell.angle_beta   90.00
_cell.angle_gamma   90.00
#
_symmetry.space_group_name_H-M   'P 1'
#
loop_
_entity.id
_entity.type
_entity.pdbx_description
1 polymer ?
#
loop_
_entity_poly.entity_id
_entity_poly.type
_entity_poly.pdbx_seq_one_letter_code
_entity_poly.pdbx_strand_id
1 'polypeptide(L)'
;MGEAALIDAGYYRKPSRRYNNDWTGEFVGKDNVRSLQDFLNTPRAQENAQIIFKKKQWGYLKAVGADNYLGLIINEILITSSGLLAGAHLKGAGAVIEYLKSHGKSISKDAFGTSIESYIKHFAGYDVSEITGGR
;
A
#
# COMPACT_ATOMS: atom_id res chain seq x y z
N MET A 1 3.50 10.07 -3.42
CA MET A 1 4.02 9.16 -2.36
C MET A 1 4.57 10.00 -1.22
N GLY A 2 4.43 9.54 0.02
CA GLY A 2 5.08 10.18 1.19
C GLY A 2 6.42 9.55 1.55
N GLU A 3 7.08 10.09 2.58
CA GLU A 3 8.38 9.61 3.07
C GLU A 3 8.40 8.12 3.39
N ALA A 4 7.43 7.62 4.15
CA ALA A 4 7.36 6.21 4.54
C ALA A 4 7.30 5.29 3.32
N ALA A 5 6.50 5.65 2.32
CA ALA A 5 6.39 4.88 1.09
C ALA A 5 7.69 4.91 0.26
N LEU A 6 8.40 6.05 0.25
CA LEU A 6 9.70 6.17 -0.43
C LEU A 6 10.82 5.44 0.32
N ILE A 7 10.74 5.34 1.65
CA ILE A 7 11.63 4.49 2.45
C ILE A 7 11.39 3.02 2.08
N ASP A 8 10.13 2.57 2.07
CA ASP A 8 9.78 1.21 1.68
C ASP A 8 10.20 0.88 0.24
N ALA A 9 10.12 1.87 -0.66
CA ALA A 9 10.56 1.74 -2.05
C ALA A 9 12.10 1.85 -2.22
N GLY A 10 12.83 2.21 -1.17
CA GLY A 10 14.29 2.34 -1.15
C GLY A 10 14.82 3.57 -1.89
N TYR A 11 14.04 4.64 -2.01
CA TYR A 11 14.48 5.93 -2.58
C TYR A 11 14.95 6.92 -1.51
N TYR A 12 14.55 6.71 -0.27
CA TYR A 12 14.73 7.67 0.80
C TYR A 12 15.12 6.99 2.11
N ARG A 13 15.92 7.67 2.93
CA ARG A 13 16.26 7.22 4.29
C ARG A 13 16.10 8.37 5.27
N LYS A 14 15.55 8.06 6.44
CA LYS A 14 15.38 9.03 7.53
C LYS A 14 15.78 8.36 8.85
N PRO A 15 16.67 8.96 9.66
CA PRO A 15 17.05 8.41 10.96
C PRO A 15 15.88 8.39 11.95
N SER A 16 14.99 9.38 11.85
CA SER A 16 13.80 9.51 12.69
C SER A 16 12.67 8.60 12.21
N ARG A 17 11.92 8.02 13.15
CA ARG A 17 10.68 7.27 12.90
C ARG A 17 9.44 8.17 12.76
N ARG A 18 9.61 9.49 12.68
CA ARG A 18 8.53 10.43 12.39
C ARG A 18 8.43 10.66 10.89
N TYR A 19 7.39 10.11 10.28
CA TYR A 19 7.11 10.23 8.85
C TYR A 19 5.97 11.23 8.60
N ASN A 20 6.32 12.51 8.65
CA ASN A 20 5.43 13.67 8.53
C ASN A 20 5.61 14.41 7.19
N ASN A 21 6.39 13.84 6.26
CA ASN A 21 6.70 14.45 4.96
C ASN A 21 7.41 15.81 5.06
N ASP A 22 8.23 16.01 6.09
CA ASP A 22 9.07 17.21 6.22
C ASP A 22 10.36 17.13 5.38
N TRP A 23 10.66 15.97 4.81
CA TRP A 23 11.79 15.72 3.91
C TRP A 23 13.17 16.00 4.54
N THR A 24 13.31 15.80 5.86
CA THR A 24 14.56 16.05 6.64
C THR A 24 15.60 14.91 6.61
N GLY A 25 15.37 13.89 5.81
CA GLY A 25 16.27 12.78 5.55
C GLY A 25 17.01 12.93 4.22
N GLU A 26 17.37 11.83 3.59
CA GLU A 26 18.23 11.82 2.40
C GLU A 26 17.69 10.90 1.31
N PHE A 27 17.70 11.37 0.07
CA PHE A 27 17.52 10.52 -1.11
C PHE A 27 18.80 9.74 -1.38
N VAL A 28 18.66 8.47 -1.73
CA VAL A 28 19.80 7.53 -1.77
C VAL A 28 20.47 7.40 -3.15
N GLY A 29 20.02 8.16 -4.15
CA GLY A 29 20.60 8.15 -5.51
C GLY A 29 20.04 7.06 -6.44
N LYS A 30 19.07 6.26 -5.99
CA LYS A 30 18.39 5.25 -6.81
C LYS A 30 17.71 5.89 -8.02
N ASP A 31 17.82 5.27 -9.19
CA ASP A 31 17.33 5.81 -10.47
C ASP A 31 17.76 7.26 -10.74
N ASN A 32 18.96 7.64 -10.29
CA ASN A 32 19.50 9.00 -10.36
C ASN A 32 18.67 10.07 -9.61
N VAL A 33 17.85 9.66 -8.64
CA VAL A 33 17.08 10.55 -7.77
C VAL A 33 17.91 10.93 -6.53
N ARG A 34 18.33 12.19 -6.44
CA ARG A 34 19.10 12.74 -5.29
C ARG A 34 18.36 13.81 -4.51
N SER A 35 17.18 14.23 -4.99
CA SER A 35 16.33 15.22 -4.34
C SER A 35 14.85 14.93 -4.61
N LEU A 36 13.96 15.59 -3.86
CA LEU A 36 12.53 15.53 -4.13
C LEU A 36 12.20 16.04 -5.53
N GLN A 37 12.90 17.09 -5.99
CA GLN A 37 12.70 17.65 -7.33
C GLN A 37 13.07 16.63 -8.42
N ASP A 38 14.18 15.89 -8.25
CA ASP A 38 14.55 14.83 -9.20
C ASP A 38 13.48 13.75 -9.27
N PHE A 39 12.92 13.35 -8.11
CA PHE A 39 11.87 12.33 -8.04
C PHE A 39 10.62 12.78 -8.78
N LEU A 40 10.17 14.02 -8.52
CA LEU A 40 8.99 14.59 -9.16
C LEU A 40 9.19 14.80 -10.68
N ASN A 41 10.42 15.06 -11.12
CA ASN A 41 10.76 15.26 -12.53
C ASN A 41 11.09 13.95 -13.28
N THR A 42 11.11 12.81 -12.61
CA THR A 42 11.48 11.51 -13.22
C THR A 42 10.30 10.53 -13.17
N PRO A 43 9.37 10.56 -14.16
CA PRO A 43 8.18 9.70 -14.16
C PRO A 43 8.49 8.22 -13.95
N ARG A 44 9.54 7.72 -14.62
CA ARG A 44 9.97 6.32 -14.49
C ARG A 44 10.37 5.94 -13.06
N ALA A 45 11.01 6.84 -12.32
CA ALA A 45 11.36 6.60 -10.93
C ALA A 45 10.10 6.53 -10.05
N GLN A 46 9.08 7.33 -10.35
CA GLN A 46 7.80 7.28 -9.63
C GLN A 46 7.06 5.97 -9.90
N GLU A 47 7.03 5.50 -11.14
CA GLU A 47 6.44 4.21 -11.51
C GLU A 47 7.16 3.05 -10.81
N ASN A 48 8.50 3.03 -10.87
CA ASN A 48 9.31 2.03 -10.18
C ASN A 48 9.05 2.04 -8.67
N ALA A 49 9.01 3.22 -8.05
CA ALA A 49 8.74 3.37 -6.63
C ALA A 49 7.36 2.83 -6.25
N GLN A 50 6.34 3.09 -7.08
CA GLN A 50 4.98 2.58 -6.85
C GLN A 50 4.91 1.06 -6.96
N ILE A 51 5.56 0.44 -7.94
CA ILE A 51 5.61 -1.02 -8.09
C ILE A 51 6.27 -1.66 -6.87
N ILE A 52 7.43 -1.14 -6.45
CA ILE A 52 8.15 -1.66 -5.29
C ILE A 52 7.33 -1.49 -4.01
N PHE A 53 6.71 -0.33 -3.82
CA PHE A 53 5.87 -0.08 -2.66
C PHE A 53 4.64 -0.99 -2.62
N LYS A 54 3.98 -1.25 -3.75
CA LYS A 54 2.88 -2.23 -3.85
C LYS A 54 3.35 -3.64 -3.49
N LYS A 55 4.52 -4.06 -3.96
CA LYS A 55 5.14 -5.36 -3.57
C LYS A 55 5.41 -5.44 -2.07
N LYS A 56 5.88 -4.34 -1.46
CA LYS A 56 6.05 -4.26 0.01
C LYS A 56 4.73 -4.37 0.76
N GLN A 57 3.69 -3.65 0.32
CA GLN A 57 2.35 -3.75 0.90
C GLN A 57 1.78 -5.16 0.78
N TRP A 58 1.99 -5.85 -0.35
CA TRP A 58 1.63 -7.25 -0.49
C TRP A 58 2.34 -8.13 0.54
N GLY A 59 3.65 -7.93 0.74
CA GLY A 59 4.41 -8.60 1.79
C GLY A 59 3.83 -8.36 3.19
N TYR A 60 3.41 -7.14 3.51
CA TYR A 60 2.76 -6.81 4.79
C TYR A 60 1.40 -7.50 4.93
N LEU A 61 0.59 -7.52 3.87
CA LEU A 61 -0.71 -8.23 3.85
C LEU A 61 -0.53 -9.73 4.12
N LYS A 62 0.46 -10.35 3.47
CA LYS A 62 0.82 -11.75 3.74
C LYS A 62 1.30 -11.97 5.18
N ALA A 63 2.14 -11.07 5.69
CA ALA A 63 2.67 -11.18 7.05
C ALA A 63 1.57 -11.12 8.12
N VAL A 64 0.48 -10.37 7.88
CA VAL A 64 -0.69 -10.33 8.78
C VAL A 64 -1.74 -11.42 8.48
N GLY A 65 -1.51 -12.23 7.45
CA GLY A 65 -2.40 -13.32 7.04
C GLY A 65 -3.66 -12.89 6.30
N ALA A 66 -3.68 -11.68 5.71
CA ALA A 66 -4.83 -11.19 4.95
C ALA A 66 -5.06 -11.97 3.65
N ASP A 67 -4.01 -12.55 3.07
CA ASP A 67 -4.08 -13.38 1.86
C ASP A 67 -4.86 -14.69 2.07
N ASN A 68 -5.03 -15.15 3.31
CA ASN A 68 -5.87 -16.31 3.63
C ASN A 68 -7.37 -16.09 3.40
N TYR A 69 -7.79 -14.83 3.19
CA TYR A 69 -9.18 -14.46 2.96
C TYR A 69 -9.54 -14.35 1.47
N LEU A 70 -8.57 -14.52 0.56
CA LEU A 70 -8.84 -14.47 -0.88
C LEU A 70 -9.93 -15.49 -1.29
N GLY A 71 -10.89 -15.03 -2.09
CA GLY A 71 -12.02 -15.85 -2.55
C GLY A 71 -13.21 -15.91 -1.59
N LEU A 72 -13.07 -15.41 -0.36
CA LEU A 72 -14.20 -15.31 0.57
C LEU A 72 -15.10 -14.12 0.21
N ILE A 73 -16.36 -14.20 0.65
CA ILE A 73 -17.32 -13.10 0.57
C ILE A 73 -17.53 -12.54 1.98
N ILE A 74 -17.26 -11.25 2.16
CA ILE A 74 -17.50 -10.50 3.40
C ILE A 74 -18.31 -9.26 3.05
N ASN A 75 -19.44 -9.03 3.72
CA ASN A 75 -20.36 -7.93 3.41
C ASN A 75 -20.71 -7.85 1.91
N GLU A 76 -21.01 -9.00 1.30
CA GLU A 76 -21.34 -9.13 -0.13
C GLU A 76 -20.19 -8.73 -1.08
N ILE A 77 -18.97 -8.60 -0.58
CA ILE A 77 -17.77 -8.24 -1.35
C ILE A 77 -16.87 -9.46 -1.48
N LEU A 78 -16.54 -9.83 -2.71
CA LEU A 78 -15.51 -10.83 -3.00
C LEU A 78 -14.13 -10.26 -2.64
N ILE A 79 -13.44 -10.94 -1.73
CA ILE A 79 -12.09 -10.57 -1.34
C ILE A 79 -11.10 -11.00 -2.44
N THR A 80 -10.45 -10.02 -3.05
CA THR A 80 -9.49 -10.20 -4.15
C THR A 80 -8.15 -9.56 -3.79
N SER A 81 -7.06 -10.00 -4.44
CA SER A 81 -5.73 -9.45 -4.16
C SER A 81 -5.65 -7.95 -4.45
N SER A 82 -6.31 -7.48 -5.52
CA SER A 82 -6.38 -6.06 -5.86
C SER A 82 -7.16 -5.26 -4.81
N GLY A 83 -8.29 -5.80 -4.31
CA GLY A 83 -9.05 -5.19 -3.23
C GLY A 83 -8.24 -5.08 -1.94
N LEU A 84 -7.53 -6.14 -1.55
CA LEU A 84 -6.65 -6.12 -0.38
C LEU A 84 -5.53 -5.08 -0.49
N LEU A 85 -4.89 -5.00 -1.66
CA LEU A 85 -3.86 -3.98 -1.94
C LEU A 85 -4.43 -2.56 -1.87
N ALA A 86 -5.64 -2.33 -2.36
CA ALA A 86 -6.29 -1.02 -2.28
C ALA A 86 -6.63 -0.65 -0.82
N GLY A 87 -7.13 -1.59 -0.02
CA GLY A 87 -7.37 -1.37 1.40
C GLY A 87 -6.08 -1.06 2.17
N ALA A 88 -4.99 -1.77 1.86
CA ALA A 88 -3.68 -1.51 2.44
C ALA A 88 -3.12 -0.15 2.03
N HIS A 89 -3.37 0.27 0.78
CA HIS A 89 -2.97 1.57 0.30
C HIS A 89 -3.68 2.70 1.06
N LEU A 90 -4.96 2.52 1.38
CA LEU A 90 -5.76 3.51 2.10
C LEU A 90 -5.40 3.60 3.59
N LYS A 91 -5.35 2.46 4.30
CA LYS A 91 -5.26 2.41 5.77
C LYS A 91 -4.16 1.50 6.33
N GLY A 92 -3.38 0.88 5.48
CA GLY A 92 -2.33 -0.08 5.86
C GLY A 92 -2.86 -1.50 6.06
N ALA A 93 -1.95 -2.47 6.06
CA ALA A 93 -2.29 -3.90 6.19
C ALA A 93 -2.96 -4.25 7.53
N GLY A 94 -2.65 -3.52 8.61
CA GLY A 94 -3.27 -3.70 9.93
C GLY A 94 -4.78 -3.46 9.90
N ALA A 95 -5.21 -2.36 9.29
CA ALA A 95 -6.63 -2.05 9.13
C ALA A 95 -7.36 -3.06 8.24
N VAL A 96 -6.67 -3.57 7.20
CA VAL A 96 -7.22 -4.63 6.32
C VAL A 96 -7.49 -5.89 7.14
N ILE A 97 -6.52 -6.38 7.90
CA ILE A 97 -6.70 -7.62 8.65
C ILE A 97 -7.75 -7.46 9.77
N GLU A 98 -7.88 -6.28 10.39
CA GLU A 98 -8.95 -6.01 11.36
C GLU A 98 -10.35 -6.09 10.73
N TYR A 99 -10.53 -5.50 9.53
CA TYR A 99 -11.77 -5.63 8.77
C TYR A 99 -12.08 -7.10 8.45
N LEU A 100 -11.09 -7.86 7.98
CA LEU A 100 -11.27 -9.26 7.62
C LEU A 100 -11.59 -10.15 8.83
N LYS A 101 -10.83 -10.03 9.93
CA LYS A 101 -11.03 -10.82 11.15
C LYS A 101 -12.36 -10.54 11.84
N SER A 102 -12.84 -9.30 11.74
CA SER A 102 -14.13 -8.91 12.32
C SER A 102 -15.33 -9.32 11.44
N HIS A 103 -15.11 -10.01 10.33
CA HIS A 103 -16.13 -10.31 9.31
C HIS A 103 -16.85 -9.03 8.87
N GLY A 104 -16.08 -7.97 8.61
CA GLY A 104 -16.59 -6.70 8.09
C GLY A 104 -17.26 -5.79 9.11
N LYS A 105 -17.15 -6.07 10.41
CA LYS A 105 -17.72 -5.21 11.47
C LYS A 105 -16.81 -4.03 11.83
N SER A 106 -15.50 -4.21 11.78
CA SER A 106 -14.50 -3.17 12.07
C SER A 106 -14.12 -2.43 10.78
N ILE A 107 -14.80 -1.30 10.52
CA ILE A 107 -14.64 -0.53 9.30
C ILE A 107 -13.86 0.77 9.61
N SER A 108 -12.55 0.76 9.37
CA SER A 108 -11.74 1.98 9.48
C SER A 108 -12.00 2.94 8.30
N LYS A 109 -11.81 4.24 8.56
CA LYS A 109 -11.97 5.31 7.57
C LYS A 109 -10.73 6.21 7.49
N ASP A 110 -10.48 6.82 6.34
CA ASP A 110 -9.50 7.89 6.20
C ASP A 110 -10.03 9.23 6.76
N ALA A 111 -9.23 10.30 6.65
CA ALA A 111 -9.60 11.63 7.12
C ALA A 111 -10.77 12.26 6.33
N PHE A 112 -11.05 11.77 5.12
CA PHE A 112 -12.14 12.22 4.26
C PHE A 112 -13.41 11.36 4.41
N GLY A 113 -13.38 10.34 5.27
CA GLY A 113 -14.51 9.45 5.54
C GLY A 113 -14.62 8.25 4.61
N THR A 114 -13.66 8.06 3.70
CA THR A 114 -13.59 6.89 2.82
C THR A 114 -13.32 5.64 3.65
N SER A 115 -14.18 4.62 3.54
CA SER A 115 -13.98 3.37 4.26
C SER A 115 -13.06 2.40 3.52
N ILE A 116 -12.35 1.58 4.30
CA ILE A 116 -11.57 0.46 3.78
C ILE A 116 -12.42 -0.52 2.97
N GLU A 117 -13.64 -0.78 3.43
CA GLU A 117 -14.63 -1.62 2.73
C GLU A 117 -14.95 -1.07 1.33
N SER A 118 -15.22 0.23 1.23
CA SER A 118 -15.53 0.88 -0.05
C SER A 118 -14.36 0.74 -1.03
N TYR A 119 -13.12 0.90 -0.55
CA TYR A 119 -11.92 0.71 -1.37
C TYR A 119 -11.71 -0.74 -1.80
N ILE A 120 -11.85 -1.70 -0.88
CA ILE A 120 -11.75 -3.13 -1.22
C ILE A 120 -12.77 -3.49 -2.29
N LYS A 121 -14.02 -3.01 -2.16
CA LYS A 121 -15.09 -3.23 -3.14
C LYS A 121 -14.80 -2.58 -4.49
N HIS A 122 -14.42 -1.31 -4.49
CA HIS A 122 -14.28 -0.52 -5.72
C HIS A 122 -13.10 -0.99 -6.58
N PHE A 123 -12.02 -1.44 -5.94
CA PHE A 123 -10.81 -1.90 -6.61
C PHE A 123 -10.68 -3.43 -6.65
N ALA A 124 -11.79 -4.15 -6.47
CA ALA A 124 -11.82 -5.59 -6.66
C ALA A 124 -11.70 -5.95 -8.16
N GLY A 125 -11.02 -7.06 -8.47
CA GLY A 125 -11.02 -7.66 -9.80
C GLY A 125 -9.96 -7.15 -10.80
N TYR A 126 -9.00 -6.32 -10.37
CA TYR A 126 -7.87 -5.95 -11.22
C TYR A 126 -6.80 -7.04 -11.22
N ASP A 127 -6.18 -7.28 -12.39
CA ASP A 127 -4.99 -8.12 -12.46
C ASP A 127 -3.80 -7.40 -11.79
N VAL A 128 -3.30 -8.02 -10.73
CA VAL A 128 -2.15 -7.57 -9.95
C VAL A 128 -1.10 -8.67 -9.82
N SER A 129 -1.11 -9.66 -10.72
CA SER A 129 -0.20 -10.81 -10.72
C SER A 129 1.28 -10.42 -10.70
N GLU A 130 1.65 -9.32 -11.36
CA GLU A 130 3.01 -8.76 -11.33
C GLU A 130 3.45 -8.30 -9.92
N ILE A 131 2.49 -7.90 -9.08
CA ILE A 131 2.73 -7.48 -7.69
C ILE A 131 2.68 -8.67 -6.75
N THR A 132 1.71 -9.56 -6.94
CA THR A 132 1.42 -10.64 -6.00
C THR A 132 2.28 -11.88 -6.24
N GLY A 133 2.95 -11.94 -7.40
CA GLY A 133 3.77 -13.08 -7.84
C GLY A 133 2.88 -14.26 -8.21
N GLY A 134 1.92 -14.03 -9.13
CA GLY A 134 0.85 -14.94 -9.53
C GLY A 134 1.19 -16.44 -9.39
N ARG A 135 0.25 -17.21 -8.85
CA ARG A 135 0.34 -18.68 -8.83
C ARG A 135 0.03 -19.25 -10.21
#